data_AF-A0A7C1KST5-F1
#
_entry.id   AF-A0A7C1KST5-F1
#
_cell.length_a   1.000
_cell.length_b   1.000
_cell.length_c   1.000
_cell.angle_alpha   90.00
_cell.angle_beta   90.00
_cell.angle_gamma   90.00
#
_symmetry.space_group_name_H-M   'P 1'
#
loop_
_entity.id
_entity.type
_entity.pdbx_description
1 polymer ?
#
loop_
_entity_poly.entity_id
_entity_poly.type
_entity_poly.pdbx_seq_one_letter_code
_entity_poly.pdbx_strand_id
1 'polypeptide(L)'
;MLDIRLVRENTEKVADALRKRNEDPAMLDNILRIENERRELLAVVEEQRQQRNTISQEIGKLKKEGADASGVLAEAKKISDGIADNENRLRE
;
A
#
# COMPACT_ATOMS: atom_id res chain seq x y z
N MET A 1 7.17 13.92 -17.52
CA MET A 1 6.81 12.55 -17.09
C MET A 1 5.36 12.31 -17.49
N LEU A 2 5.00 11.17 -18.09
CA LEU A 2 3.60 10.86 -18.38
C LEU A 2 2.88 10.56 -17.06
N ASP A 3 1.61 10.96 -16.92
CA ASP A 3 0.83 10.63 -15.73
C ASP A 3 0.54 9.12 -15.71
N ILE A 4 0.91 8.43 -14.62
CA ILE A 4 0.66 6.99 -14.44
C ILE A 4 -0.84 6.67 -14.42
N ARG A 5 -1.69 7.62 -14.00
CA ARG A 5 -3.16 7.48 -14.06
C ARG A 5 -3.62 7.39 -15.51
N LEU A 6 -3.07 8.24 -16.38
CA LEU A 6 -3.35 8.22 -17.81
C LEU A 6 -2.90 6.89 -18.44
N VAL A 7 -1.70 6.41 -18.08
CA VAL A 7 -1.19 5.11 -18.54
C VAL A 7 -2.15 3.98 -18.16
N ARG A 8 -2.61 3.94 -16.91
CA ARG A 8 -3.52 2.90 -16.42
C ARG A 8 -4.92 2.99 -17.04
N GLU A 9 -5.52 4.17 -17.05
CA GLU A 9 -6.90 4.38 -17.52
C GLU A 9 -7.02 4.33 -19.05
N ASN A 10 -5.93 4.61 -19.76
CA ASN A 10 -5.91 4.67 -21.23
C ASN A 10 -4.75 3.87 -21.82
N THR A 11 -4.47 2.68 -21.25
CA THR A 11 -3.35 1.81 -21.65
C THR A 11 -3.27 1.61 -23.17
N GLU A 12 -4.39 1.31 -23.82
CA GLU A 12 -4.44 1.09 -25.27
C GLU A 12 -4.05 2.34 -26.08
N LYS A 13 -4.53 3.53 -25.68
CA LYS A 13 -4.18 4.78 -26.35
C LYS A 13 -2.70 5.09 -26.21
N VAL A 14 -2.12 4.79 -25.06
CA VAL A 14 -0.67 4.96 -24.84
C VAL A 14 0.12 3.94 -25.64
N ALA A 15 -0.33 2.67 -25.69
CA ALA A 15 0.28 1.63 -26.52
C ALA A 15 0.28 2.01 -28.01
N ASP A 16 -0.83 2.53 -28.53
CA ASP A 16 -0.92 3.01 -29.91
C ASP A 16 -0.02 4.21 -30.17
N ALA A 17 0.12 5.12 -29.21
CA ALA A 17 1.05 6.25 -29.31
C ALA A 17 2.52 5.79 -29.32
N LEU A 18 2.87 4.75 -28.56
CA LEU A 18 4.19 4.12 -28.58
C LEU A 18 4.46 3.43 -29.93
N ARG A 19 3.51 2.64 -30.43
CA ARG A 19 3.61 2.02 -31.77
C ARG A 19 3.83 3.05 -32.88
N LYS A 20 3.11 4.18 -32.85
CA LYS A 20 3.29 5.29 -33.80
C LYS A 20 4.67 5.94 -33.73
N ARG A 21 5.38 5.78 -32.62
CA ARG A 21 6.76 6.25 -32.41
C ARG A 21 7.80 5.16 -32.67
N ASN A 22 7.38 3.99 -33.16
CA ASN A 22 8.22 2.79 -33.32
C ASN A 22 8.83 2.28 -32.01
N GLU A 23 8.13 2.49 -30.89
CA GLU A 23 8.51 1.98 -29.58
C GLU A 23 7.70 0.72 -29.24
N ASP A 24 8.28 -0.17 -28.44
CA ASP A 24 7.61 -1.39 -27.99
C ASP A 24 6.62 -1.10 -26.84
N PRO A 25 5.31 -1.30 -27.03
CA PRO A 25 4.32 -1.11 -25.98
C PRO A 25 4.41 -2.15 -24.85
N ALA A 26 5.16 -3.25 -25.01
CA ALA A 26 5.30 -4.28 -23.97
C ALA A 26 5.93 -3.73 -22.67
N MET A 27 6.63 -2.59 -22.73
CA MET A 27 7.14 -1.93 -21.52
C MET A 27 6.00 -1.45 -20.59
N LEU A 28 4.80 -1.20 -21.13
CA LEU A 28 3.64 -0.77 -20.35
C LEU A 28 3.18 -1.85 -19.37
N ASP A 29 3.30 -3.13 -19.73
CA ASP A 29 2.87 -4.24 -18.88
C ASP A 29 3.69 -4.29 -17.59
N ASN A 30 5.01 -4.06 -17.69
CA ASN A 30 5.89 -3.97 -16.53
C ASN A 30 5.57 -2.76 -15.66
N ILE A 31 5.29 -1.60 -16.28
CA ILE A 31 4.90 -0.38 -15.55
C ILE A 31 3.60 -0.59 -14.79
N LEU A 32 2.59 -1.19 -15.43
CA LEU A 32 1.30 -1.47 -14.81
C LEU A 32 1.41 -2.50 -13.69
N ARG A 33 2.26 -3.52 -13.84
CA ARG A 33 2.52 -4.49 -12.78
C ARG A 33 3.12 -3.84 -11.54
N ILE A 34 4.19 -3.06 -11.70
CA ILE A 34 4.84 -2.36 -10.57
C ILE A 34 3.87 -1.38 -9.91
N GLU A 35 3.09 -0.63 -10.70
CA GLU A 35 2.09 0.29 -10.15
C GLU A 35 0.97 -0.45 -9.41
N ASN A 36 0.55 -1.64 -9.87
CA ASN A 36 -0.43 -2.45 -9.15
C ASN A 36 0.12 -2.96 -7.82
N GLU A 37 1.34 -3.52 -7.82
CA GLU A 37 2.03 -3.95 -6.59
C GLU A 37 2.15 -2.80 -5.58
N ARG A 38 2.52 -1.60 -6.06
CA ARG A 38 2.58 -0.38 -5.24
C ARG A 38 1.21 -0.01 -4.66
N ARG A 39 0.13 -0.10 -5.44
CA ARG A 39 -1.23 0.22 -4.96
C ARG A 39 -1.74 -0.80 -3.95
N GLU A 40 -1.44 -2.08 -4.14
CA GLU A 40 -1.77 -3.14 -3.19
C GLU A 40 -1.04 -2.91 -1.87
N LEU A 41 0.26 -2.62 -1.91
CA LEU A 41 1.03 -2.28 -0.71
C LEU A 41 0.48 -1.05 0.02
N LEU A 42 0.10 0.01 -0.71
CA LEU A 42 -0.56 1.17 -0.12
C LEU A 42 -1.87 0.82 0.59
N ALA A 43 -2.69 -0.04 -0.03
CA ALA A 43 -3.94 -0.50 0.58
C ALA A 43 -3.69 -1.28 1.88
N VAL A 44 -2.70 -2.18 1.87
CA VAL A 44 -2.28 -2.96 3.05
C VAL A 44 -1.79 -2.04 4.18
N VAL A 45 -0.98 -1.03 3.86
CA VAL A 45 -0.50 -0.06 4.86
C VAL A 45 -1.65 0.70 5.51
N GLU A 46 -2.61 1.17 4.70
CA GLU A 46 -3.78 1.88 5.23
C GLU A 46 -4.68 0.98 6.08
N GLU A 47 -4.87 -0.29 5.70
CA GLU A 47 -5.59 -1.28 6.50
C GLU A 47 -4.89 -1.52 7.84
N GLN A 48 -3.57 -1.73 7.83
CA GLN A 48 -2.77 -1.90 9.05
C GLN A 48 -2.84 -0.67 9.96
N ARG A 49 -2.82 0.54 9.39
CA ARG A 49 -2.99 1.79 10.14
C ARG A 49 -4.36 1.85 10.82
N GLN A 50 -5.41 1.45 10.12
CA GLN A 50 -6.76 1.36 10.68
C GLN A 50 -6.81 0.34 11.83
N GLN A 51 -6.27 -0.87 11.62
CA GLN A 51 -6.21 -1.91 12.65
C GLN A 51 -5.46 -1.43 13.90
N ARG A 52 -4.29 -0.82 13.74
CA ARG A 52 -3.50 -0.24 14.84
C ARG A 52 -4.31 0.79 15.63
N ASN A 53 -5.06 1.65 14.95
CA ASN A 53 -5.88 2.67 15.61
C ASN A 53 -7.01 2.04 16.42
N THR A 54 -7.68 1.01 15.90
CA THR A 54 -8.73 0.25 16.63
C THR A 54 -8.15 -0.39 17.88
N ILE A 55 -7.03 -1.11 17.74
CA ILE A 55 -6.33 -1.78 18.85
C ILE A 55 -5.87 -0.75 19.90
N SER A 56 -5.43 0.44 19.48
CA SER A 56 -5.04 1.51 20.40
C SER A 56 -6.22 2.00 21.25
N GLN A 57 -7.42 2.07 20.68
CA GLN A 57 -8.65 2.38 21.43
C GLN A 57 -9.01 1.27 22.42
N GLU A 58 -8.86 0.01 22.03
CA GLU A 58 -9.10 -1.15 22.89
C GLU A 58 -8.13 -1.18 24.08
N ILE A 59 -6.84 -0.92 23.85
CA ILE A 59 -5.83 -0.79 24.93
C ILE A 59 -6.25 0.30 25.92
N GLY A 60 -6.75 1.44 25.43
CA GLY A 60 -7.23 2.52 26.28
C GLY A 60 -8.41 2.10 27.17
N LYS A 61 -9.35 1.32 26.62
CA LYS A 61 -10.49 0.77 27.37
C LYS A 61 -10.03 -0.25 28.42
N LEU A 62 -9.22 -1.23 28.04
CA LEU A 62 -8.71 -2.27 28.94
C LEU A 62 -7.92 -1.67 30.11
N LYS A 63 -7.04 -0.70 29.83
CA LYS A 63 -6.28 0.01 30.89
C LYS A 63 -7.20 0.78 31.83
N LYS A 64 -8.28 1.37 31.32
CA LYS A 64 -9.27 2.10 32.14
C LYS A 64 -10.09 1.15 33.01
N GLU A 65 -10.36 -0.06 32.52
CA GLU A 65 -11.06 -1.14 33.24
C GLU A 65 -10.14 -1.89 34.23
N GLY A 66 -8.84 -1.56 34.27
CA GLY A 66 -7.86 -2.23 35.12
C GLY A 66 -7.51 -3.66 34.65
N ALA A 67 -7.88 -4.00 33.41
CA ALA A 67 -7.59 -5.29 32.79
C ALA A 67 -6.18 -5.33 32.18
N ASP A 68 -5.64 -6.53 32.02
CA ASP A 68 -4.35 -6.72 31.36
C ASP A 68 -4.47 -6.47 29.84
N ALA A 69 -3.67 -5.53 29.35
CA ALA A 69 -3.59 -5.16 27.93
C ALA A 69 -2.32 -5.68 27.24
N SER A 70 -1.51 -6.52 27.92
CA SER A 70 -0.21 -6.99 27.44
C SER A 70 -0.28 -7.70 26.08
N GLY A 71 -1.27 -8.57 25.87
CA GLY A 71 -1.50 -9.27 24.60
C GLY A 71 -1.83 -8.32 23.44
N VAL A 72 -2.74 -7.38 23.68
CA VAL A 72 -3.19 -6.38 22.69
C VAL A 72 -2.06 -5.38 22.36
N LEU A 73 -1.22 -5.06 23.35
CA LEU A 73 0.01 -4.27 23.16
C LEU A 73 1.02 -4.96 22.25
N ALA A 74 1.20 -6.28 22.40
CA ALA A 74 2.10 -7.04 21.54
C ALA A 74 1.61 -7.06 20.07
N GLU A 75 0.30 -7.17 19.87
CA GLU A 75 -0.32 -7.10 18.54
C GLU A 75 -0.17 -5.71 17.90
N ALA A 76 -0.41 -4.63 18.67
CA ALA A 76 -0.20 -3.26 18.21
C ALA A 76 1.25 -3.02 17.74
N LYS A 77 2.22 -3.62 18.44
CA LYS A 77 3.64 -3.53 18.08
C LYS A 77 3.93 -4.27 16.78
N LYS A 78 3.45 -5.51 16.62
CA LYS A 78 3.60 -6.29 15.37
C LYS A 78 3.05 -5.53 14.16
N ILE A 79 1.88 -4.91 14.30
CA ILE A 79 1.28 -4.11 13.23
C ILE A 79 2.12 -2.88 12.92
N SER A 80 2.66 -2.22 13.95
CA SER A 80 3.55 -1.06 13.76
C SER A 80 4.84 -1.42 13.02
N ASP A 81 5.45 -2.57 13.36
CA ASP A 81 6.63 -3.09 12.67
C ASP A 81 6.29 -3.46 11.20
N GLY A 82 5.12 -4.07 10.97
CA GLY A 82 4.63 -4.39 9.62
C GLY A 82 4.36 -3.16 8.75
N ILE A 83 3.83 -2.07 9.34
CA ILE A 83 3.66 -0.79 8.63
C ILE A 83 5.03 -0.24 8.21
N ALA A 84 6.01 -0.25 9.11
CA ALA A 84 7.34 0.27 8.80
C ALA A 84 8.03 -0.52 7.67
N ASP A 85 7.89 -1.85 7.67
CA ASP A 85 8.41 -2.71 6.59
C ASP A 85 7.74 -2.41 5.24
N ASN A 86 6.41 -2.36 5.22
CA ASN A 86 5.66 -2.06 4.00
C ASN A 86 5.92 -0.63 3.48
N GLU A 87 6.12 0.36 4.37
CA GLU A 87 6.52 1.71 3.99
C GLU A 87 7.93 1.77 3.39
N ASN A 88 8.86 0.94 3.87
CA ASN A 88 10.18 0.82 3.25
C ASN A 88 10.07 0.21 1.85
N ARG A 89 9.28 -0.85 1.69
CA ARG A 89 9.00 -1.47 0.39
C ARG A 89 8.32 -0.53 -0.61
N LEU A 90 7.57 0.47 -0.13
CA LEU A 90 6.95 1.50 -0.98
C LEU A 90 7.94 2.59 -1.45
N ARG A 91 9.10 2.71 -0.81
CA ARG A 91 10.14 3.69 -1.18
C ARG A 91 11.15 3.16 -2.18
N GLU A 92 11.32 1.84 -2.21
CA GLU A 92 12.14 1.11 -3.19
C GLU A 92 11.43 0.99 -4.55
#